data_AF-A0A5E4VMH3-F1
#
_entry.id   AF-A0A5E4VMH3-F1
#
_cell.length_a   1.000
_cell.length_b   1.000
_cell.length_c   1.000
_cell.angle_alpha   90.00
_cell.angle_beta   90.00
_cell.angle_gamma   90.00
#
_symmetry.space_group_name_H-M   'P 1'
#
loop_
_entity.id
_entity.type
_entity.pdbx_description
1 polymer ?
#
loop_
_entity_poly.entity_id
_entity_poly.type
_entity_poly.pdbx_seq_one_letter_code
_entity_poly.pdbx_strand_id
1 'polypeptide(L)'
;MARRLGRQFYDSDHEIEARTGVRIPVIFEHEGEDGFRQREAQTIDELTQRSGIVLATGGGAVLRAENRERIKSRGTVVYLRANPHDLWLRTRRDKNRPLLQTADPRARLEQLFQERDALYRECATFVIETGRPSVNALVNMVLMQLEVAGIVPSTSGAVPGVPDSALAEVAPTVAQGQDVPREGGRLISSNSASISVPNSAPNRWPNHRPNSDDPESAASVPPAHDAP
;
A
#
# COMPACT_ATOMS: atom_id res chain seq x y z
N MET A 1 4.91 5.69 9.88
CA MET A 1 3.63 6.25 9.37
C MET A 1 2.45 5.87 10.26
N ALA A 2 2.07 4.60 10.38
CA ALA A 2 0.93 4.16 11.20
C ALA A 2 0.90 4.75 12.62
N ARG A 3 2.01 4.65 13.36
CA ARG A 3 2.15 5.27 14.70
C ARG A 3 1.91 6.78 14.71
N ARG A 4 2.38 7.52 13.69
CA ARG A 4 2.18 8.98 13.58
C ARG A 4 0.72 9.33 13.34
N LEU A 5 -0.02 8.45 12.67
CA LEU A 5 -1.44 8.61 12.38
C LEU A 5 -2.36 8.00 13.45
N GLY A 6 -1.81 7.34 14.48
CA GLY A 6 -2.61 6.58 15.46
C GLY A 6 -3.37 5.39 14.85
N ARG A 7 -2.86 4.81 13.77
CA ARG A 7 -3.52 3.76 12.97
C ARG A 7 -2.87 2.40 13.17
N GLN A 8 -3.65 1.34 12.96
CA GLN A 8 -3.12 -0.02 12.89
C GLN A 8 -2.26 -0.20 11.63
N PHE A 9 -1.19 -0.98 11.75
CA PHE A 9 -0.31 -1.34 10.64
C PHE A 9 -0.51 -2.80 10.28
N TYR A 10 -0.63 -3.09 8.99
CA TYR A 10 -0.66 -4.44 8.46
C TYR A 10 0.39 -4.57 7.34
N ASP A 11 1.04 -5.73 7.28
CA ASP A 11 1.90 -6.15 6.17
C ASP A 11 1.23 -7.38 5.55
N SER A 12 0.90 -7.31 4.26
CA SER A 12 0.20 -8.41 3.58
C SER A 12 1.01 -9.71 3.58
N ASP A 13 2.34 -9.61 3.47
CA ASP A 13 3.22 -10.78 3.47
C ASP A 13 3.20 -11.46 4.84
N HIS A 14 3.26 -10.66 5.91
CA HIS A 14 3.16 -11.17 7.28
C HIS A 14 1.79 -11.78 7.57
N GLU A 15 0.70 -11.16 7.09
CA GLU A 15 -0.65 -11.68 7.26
C GLU A 15 -0.83 -13.03 6.53
N ILE A 16 -0.22 -13.21 5.35
CA ILE A 16 -0.22 -14.49 4.63
C ILE A 16 0.55 -15.56 5.43
N GLU A 17 1.74 -15.24 5.94
CA GLU A 17 2.52 -16.19 6.76
C GLU A 17 1.77 -16.57 8.05
N ALA A 18 1.15 -15.60 8.73
CA ALA A 18 0.39 -15.83 9.96
C ALA A 18 -0.81 -16.76 9.74
N ARG A 19 -1.54 -16.60 8.63
CA ARG A 19 -2.70 -17.43 8.29
C ARG A 19 -2.33 -18.84 7.85
N THR A 20 -1.23 -18.97 7.12
CA THR A 20 -0.78 -20.26 6.58
C THR A 20 0.06 -21.05 7.58
N GLY A 21 0.61 -20.38 8.61
CA GLY A 21 1.50 -20.98 9.59
C GLY A 21 2.89 -21.31 9.02
N VAL A 22 3.18 -20.92 7.79
CA VAL A 22 4.46 -21.20 7.10
C VAL A 22 5.00 -19.95 6.42
N ARG A 23 6.31 -19.94 6.16
CA ARG A 23 6.97 -18.79 5.51
C ARG A 23 6.70 -18.77 4.02
N ILE A 24 6.76 -17.59 3.41
CA ILE A 24 6.53 -17.39 1.96
C ILE A 24 7.35 -18.36 1.08
N PRO A 25 8.66 -18.59 1.31
CA PRO A 25 9.42 -19.55 0.49
C PRO A 25 8.83 -20.96 0.47
N VAL A 26 8.24 -21.40 1.60
CA VAL A 26 7.59 -22.72 1.72
C VAL A 26 6.30 -22.75 0.89
N ILE A 27 5.51 -21.66 0.92
CA ILE A 27 4.32 -21.53 0.08
C ILE A 27 4.70 -21.61 -1.41
N PHE A 28 5.74 -20.90 -1.83
CA PHE A 28 6.24 -20.95 -3.21
C PHE A 28 6.73 -22.35 -3.61
N GLU A 29 7.36 -23.08 -2.70
CA GLU A 29 7.85 -24.45 -2.95
C GLU A 29 6.71 -25.45 -3.16
N HIS A 30 5.65 -25.37 -2.34
CA HIS A 30 4.55 -26.32 -2.39
C HIS A 30 3.43 -25.96 -3.38
N GLU A 31 3.15 -24.67 -3.55
CA GLU A 31 1.99 -24.17 -4.30
C GLU A 31 2.38 -23.37 -5.55
N GLY A 32 3.68 -23.13 -5.75
CA GLY A 32 4.18 -22.28 -6.82
C GLY A 32 3.81 -20.81 -6.64
N GLU A 33 4.19 -19.99 -7.63
CA GLU A 33 3.87 -18.57 -7.60
C GLU A 33 2.35 -18.33 -7.70
N ASP A 34 1.62 -19.07 -8.53
CA ASP A 34 0.18 -18.81 -8.71
C ASP A 34 -0.62 -19.08 -7.43
N GLY A 35 -0.31 -20.15 -6.68
CA GLY A 35 -0.92 -20.42 -5.38
C GLY A 35 -0.65 -19.32 -4.35
N PHE A 36 0.60 -18.85 -4.26
CA PHE A 36 0.92 -17.68 -3.44
C PHE A 36 0.12 -16.44 -3.86
N ARG A 37 0.00 -16.18 -5.18
CA ARG A 37 -0.75 -15.03 -5.69
C ARG A 37 -2.24 -15.12 -5.40
N GLN A 38 -2.83 -16.31 -5.36
CA GLN A 38 -4.22 -16.53 -4.92
C GLN A 38 -4.40 -16.13 -3.46
N ARG A 39 -3.49 -16.54 -2.57
CA ARG A 39 -3.50 -16.14 -1.15
C ARG A 39 -3.29 -14.64 -0.99
N GLU A 40 -2.36 -14.06 -1.75
CA GLU A 40 -2.10 -12.62 -1.76
C GLU A 40 -3.36 -11.84 -2.17
N ALA A 41 -4.07 -12.27 -3.22
CA ALA A 41 -5.29 -11.61 -3.66
C ALA A 41 -6.42 -11.66 -2.62
N GLN A 42 -6.59 -12.78 -1.94
CA GLN A 42 -7.57 -12.91 -0.85
C GLN A 42 -7.20 -11.99 0.33
N THR A 43 -5.95 -12.03 0.78
CA THR A 43 -5.47 -11.19 1.88
C THR A 43 -5.60 -9.70 1.56
N ILE A 44 -5.26 -9.27 0.33
CA ILE A 44 -5.43 -7.88 -0.10
C ILE A 44 -6.91 -7.49 -0.12
N ASP A 45 -7.82 -8.35 -0.60
CA ASP A 45 -9.26 -8.06 -0.57
C ASP A 45 -9.75 -7.80 0.85
N GLU A 46 -9.42 -8.68 1.79
CA GLU A 46 -9.86 -8.56 3.18
C GLU A 46 -9.24 -7.35 3.91
N LEU A 47 -7.93 -7.12 3.74
CA LEU A 47 -7.26 -6.00 4.41
C LEU A 47 -7.71 -4.66 3.85
N THR A 48 -7.96 -4.54 2.55
CA THR A 48 -8.41 -3.28 1.93
C THR A 48 -9.84 -2.89 2.30
N GLN A 49 -10.64 -3.81 2.86
CA GLN A 49 -11.97 -3.49 3.39
C GLN A 49 -11.94 -2.87 4.79
N ARG A 50 -10.80 -2.95 5.49
CA ARG A 50 -10.64 -2.37 6.84
C ARG A 50 -10.43 -0.87 6.75
N SER A 51 -11.08 -0.11 7.64
CA SER A 51 -10.93 1.34 7.72
C SER A 51 -9.83 1.75 8.71
N GLY A 52 -9.22 2.92 8.48
CA GLY A 52 -8.28 3.50 9.44
C GLY A 52 -6.97 2.73 9.62
N ILE A 53 -6.56 1.95 8.63
CA ILE A 53 -5.29 1.20 8.65
C ILE A 53 -4.23 1.83 7.75
N VAL A 54 -2.98 1.46 8.00
CA VAL A 54 -1.87 1.58 7.06
C VAL A 54 -1.48 0.17 6.63
N LEU A 55 -1.61 -0.13 5.33
CA LEU A 55 -1.28 -1.43 4.76
C LEU A 55 -0.03 -1.34 3.90
N ALA A 56 1.01 -2.10 4.23
CA ALA A 56 2.14 -2.37 3.35
C ALA A 56 1.84 -3.61 2.49
N THR A 57 1.95 -3.47 1.17
CA THR A 57 1.73 -4.57 0.24
C THR A 57 3.03 -5.24 -0.19
N GLY A 58 2.94 -6.54 -0.47
CA GLY A 58 4.00 -7.31 -1.12
C GLY A 58 4.34 -6.74 -2.50
N GLY A 59 5.61 -6.84 -2.90
CA GLY A 59 6.10 -6.22 -4.14
C GLY A 59 5.55 -6.83 -5.43
N GLY A 60 4.71 -7.87 -5.37
CA GLY A 60 4.02 -8.45 -6.53
C GLY A 60 2.51 -8.29 -6.49
N ALA A 61 1.95 -7.64 -5.46
CA ALA A 61 0.51 -7.46 -5.29
C ALA A 61 -0.13 -6.76 -6.50
N VAL A 62 0.60 -5.85 -7.16
CA VAL A 62 0.13 -5.11 -8.35
C VAL A 62 0.03 -5.95 -9.62
N LEU A 63 0.56 -7.17 -9.65
CA LEU A 63 0.54 -8.00 -10.87
C LEU A 63 -0.88 -8.41 -11.27
N ARG A 64 -1.74 -8.70 -10.28
CA ARG A 64 -3.14 -9.03 -10.53
C ARG A 64 -4.01 -7.78 -10.66
N ALA A 65 -4.81 -7.71 -11.72
CA ALA A 65 -5.68 -6.57 -12.00
C ALA A 65 -6.70 -6.33 -10.87
N GLU A 66 -7.28 -7.40 -10.32
CA GLU A 66 -8.21 -7.34 -9.17
C GLU A 66 -7.61 -6.66 -7.94
N ASN A 67 -6.32 -6.91 -7.65
CA ASN A 67 -5.63 -6.25 -6.55
C ASN A 67 -5.43 -4.77 -6.83
N ARG A 68 -5.04 -4.41 -8.06
CA ARG A 68 -4.91 -3.00 -8.47
C ARG A 68 -6.23 -2.25 -8.29
N GLU A 69 -7.33 -2.84 -8.74
CA GLU A 69 -8.67 -2.25 -8.61
C GLU A 69 -9.09 -2.07 -7.14
N ARG A 70 -8.93 -3.11 -6.31
CA ARG A 70 -9.27 -3.06 -4.88
C ARG A 70 -8.43 -2.02 -4.13
N ILE A 71 -7.12 -1.99 -4.38
CA ILE A 71 -6.18 -1.07 -3.75
C ILE A 71 -6.50 0.38 -4.13
N LYS A 72 -6.81 0.63 -5.41
CA LYS A 72 -7.11 1.97 -5.94
C LYS A 72 -8.48 2.49 -5.51
N SER A 73 -9.49 1.62 -5.48
CA SER A 73 -10.87 2.01 -5.16
C SER A 73 -11.14 2.17 -3.66
N ARG A 74 -10.36 1.50 -2.80
CA ARG A 74 -10.63 1.43 -1.35
C ARG A 74 -9.64 2.20 -0.48
N GLY A 75 -8.61 2.83 -1.06
CA GLY A 75 -7.66 3.58 -0.26
C GLY A 75 -6.79 4.54 -1.07
N THR A 76 -5.98 5.31 -0.33
CA THR A 76 -4.97 6.19 -0.93
C THR A 76 -3.67 5.43 -1.10
N VAL A 77 -3.16 5.38 -2.33
CA VAL A 77 -1.99 4.57 -2.68
C VAL A 77 -0.75 5.44 -2.76
N VAL A 78 0.23 5.15 -1.90
CA VAL A 78 1.55 5.80 -1.95
C VAL A 78 2.57 4.82 -2.50
N TYR A 79 3.08 5.09 -3.69
CA TYR A 79 4.17 4.34 -4.30
C TYR A 79 5.52 4.91 -3.85
N LEU A 80 6.23 4.12 -3.05
CA LEU A 80 7.61 4.39 -2.64
C LEU A 80 8.57 3.86 -3.71
N ARG A 81 8.96 4.73 -4.64
CA ARG A 81 9.81 4.37 -5.78
C ARG A 81 11.27 4.42 -5.38
N ALA A 82 11.98 3.29 -5.40
CA ALA A 82 13.44 3.25 -5.29
C ALA A 82 14.05 2.85 -6.64
N ASN A 83 15.25 3.34 -6.94
CA ASN A 83 15.98 2.83 -8.09
C ASN A 83 16.44 1.38 -7.83
N PRO A 84 16.63 0.55 -8.88
CA PRO A 84 17.03 -0.84 -8.74
C PRO A 84 18.32 -1.06 -7.92
N HIS A 85 19.29 -0.15 -8.03
CA HIS A 85 20.54 -0.24 -7.30
C HIS A 85 20.34 -0.15 -5.77
N ASP A 86 19.52 0.80 -5.31
CA ASP A 86 19.20 0.98 -3.89
C ASP A 86 18.38 -0.19 -3.35
N LEU A 87 17.45 -0.72 -4.16
CA LEU A 87 16.69 -1.92 -3.84
C LEU A 87 17.60 -3.13 -3.68
N TRP A 88 18.58 -3.32 -4.57
CA TRP A 88 19.55 -4.40 -4.47
C TRP A 88 20.39 -4.30 -3.18
N LEU A 89 20.88 -3.11 -2.84
CA LEU A 89 21.65 -2.90 -1.61
C LEU A 89 20.87 -3.30 -0.35
N ARG A 90 19.55 -3.04 -0.33
CA ARG A 90 18.63 -3.37 0.77
C ARG A 90 18.25 -4.85 0.81
N THR A 91 18.14 -5.51 -0.34
CA THR A 91 17.57 -6.87 -0.46
C THR A 91 18.60 -7.99 -0.56
N ARG A 92 19.84 -7.70 -0.93
CA ARG A 92 20.88 -8.72 -1.21
C ARG A 92 21.18 -9.73 -0.09
N ARG A 93 20.77 -9.46 1.16
CA ARG A 93 20.94 -10.38 2.31
C ARG A 93 19.63 -11.04 2.76
N ASP A 94 18.52 -10.76 2.10
CA ASP A 94 17.19 -11.22 2.48
C ASP A 94 16.84 -12.55 1.80
N LYS A 95 16.84 -13.63 2.59
CA LYS A 95 16.52 -14.98 2.12
C LYS A 95 15.01 -15.24 2.00
N ASN A 96 14.16 -14.36 2.52
CA ASN A 96 12.69 -14.50 2.43
C ASN A 96 12.13 -14.02 1.07
N ARG A 97 12.99 -13.82 0.06
CA ARG A 97 12.62 -13.31 -1.26
C ARG A 97 12.87 -14.36 -2.34
N PRO A 98 11.93 -15.29 -2.58
CA PRO A 98 12.12 -16.39 -3.54
C PRO A 98 12.53 -15.92 -4.93
N LEU A 99 11.91 -14.83 -5.42
CA LEU A 99 12.19 -14.29 -6.75
C LEU A 99 13.60 -13.68 -6.92
N LEU A 100 14.33 -13.45 -5.83
CA LEU A 100 15.71 -12.93 -5.86
C LEU A 100 16.76 -14.01 -5.54
N GLN A 101 16.35 -15.27 -5.32
CA GLN A 101 17.28 -16.39 -5.14
C GLN A 101 17.71 -16.94 -6.50
N THR A 102 18.31 -16.09 -7.34
CA THR A 102 18.79 -16.43 -8.68
C THR A 102 20.30 -16.23 -8.80
N ALA A 103 20.90 -16.69 -9.90
CA ALA A 103 22.34 -16.52 -10.16
C ALA A 103 22.74 -15.04 -10.29
N ASP A 104 21.85 -14.19 -10.81
CA ASP A 104 22.02 -12.74 -10.87
C ASP A 104 20.80 -12.00 -10.29
N PRO A 105 20.77 -11.77 -8.96
CA PRO A 105 19.68 -11.07 -8.30
C PRO A 105 19.54 -9.62 -8.74
N ARG A 106 20.63 -8.98 -9.23
CA ARG A 106 20.60 -7.58 -9.67
C ARG A 106 19.87 -7.45 -10.99
N ALA A 107 20.24 -8.25 -11.99
CA ALA A 107 19.55 -8.28 -13.28
C ALA A 107 18.08 -8.65 -13.09
N ARG A 108 17.78 -9.62 -12.22
CA ARG A 108 16.39 -9.98 -11.92
C ARG A 108 15.62 -8.82 -11.31
N LEU A 109 16.23 -8.05 -10.42
CA LEU A 109 15.58 -6.88 -9.81
C LEU A 109 15.31 -5.77 -10.84
N GLU A 110 16.24 -5.53 -11.76
CA GLU A 110 16.06 -4.58 -12.86
C GLU A 110 14.89 -4.98 -13.78
N GLN A 111 14.76 -6.28 -14.12
CA GLN A 111 13.60 -6.80 -14.86
C GLN A 111 12.29 -6.59 -14.09
N LEU A 112 12.26 -6.99 -12.81
CA LEU A 112 11.07 -6.82 -11.96
C LEU A 112 10.66 -5.34 -11.85
N PHE A 113 11.62 -4.43 -11.81
CA PHE A 113 11.35 -3.00 -11.81
C PHE A 113 10.69 -2.56 -13.13
N GLN A 114 11.23 -2.97 -14.27
CA GLN A 114 10.67 -2.63 -15.59
C GLN A 114 9.25 -3.19 -15.78
N GLU A 115 9.01 -4.44 -15.35
CA GLU A 115 7.70 -5.09 -15.42
C GLU A 115 6.65 -4.38 -14.55
N ARG A 116 7.06 -3.84 -13.39
CA ARG A 116 6.12 -3.40 -12.34
C ARG A 116 5.99 -1.89 -12.20
N ASP A 117 6.96 -1.08 -12.63
CA ASP A 117 6.94 0.39 -12.43
C ASP A 117 5.69 1.03 -13.04
N ALA A 118 5.29 0.61 -14.25
CA ALA A 118 4.07 1.11 -14.89
C ALA A 118 2.81 0.78 -14.06
N LEU A 119 2.71 -0.45 -13.54
CA LEU A 119 1.59 -0.91 -12.71
C LEU A 119 1.53 -0.17 -11.38
N TYR A 120 2.69 0.09 -10.76
CA TYR A 120 2.76 0.90 -9.54
C TYR A 120 2.27 2.32 -9.78
N ARG A 121 2.71 2.96 -10.88
CA ARG A 121 2.29 4.31 -11.25
C ARG A 121 0.79 4.39 -11.57
N GLU A 122 0.24 3.39 -12.24
CA GLU A 122 -1.19 3.31 -12.57
C GLU A 122 -2.09 3.31 -11.32
N CYS A 123 -1.62 2.66 -10.25
CA CYS A 123 -2.33 2.56 -8.98
C CYS A 123 -2.10 3.76 -8.06
N ALA A 124 -0.94 4.41 -8.16
CA ALA A 124 -0.47 5.40 -7.21
C ALA A 124 -1.30 6.69 -7.25
N THR A 125 -1.75 7.13 -6.08
CA THR A 125 -2.20 8.51 -5.85
C THR A 125 -0.99 9.43 -5.73
N PHE A 126 0.05 8.97 -5.03
CA PHE A 126 1.30 9.69 -4.86
C PHE A 126 2.48 8.79 -5.20
N VAL A 127 3.47 9.35 -5.91
CA VAL A 127 4.75 8.70 -6.15
C VAL A 127 5.83 9.47 -5.41
N ILE A 128 6.55 8.79 -4.53
CA ILE A 128 7.61 9.38 -3.71
C ILE A 128 8.91 8.64 -3.98
N GLU A 129 9.92 9.37 -4.45
CA GLU A 129 11.25 8.82 -4.71
C GLU A 129 11.99 8.58 -3.37
N THR A 130 12.47 7.35 -3.19
CA THR A 130 13.09 6.86 -1.96
C THR A 130 14.59 6.65 -2.15
N GLY A 131 15.32 7.74 -2.39
CA GLY A 131 16.77 7.73 -2.47
C GLY A 131 17.45 7.73 -1.09
N ARG A 132 18.11 8.85 -0.76
CA ARG A 132 18.89 9.07 0.47
C ARG A 132 18.15 9.52 1.75
N PRO A 133 16.88 9.96 1.77
CA PRO A 133 16.30 10.46 3.00
C PRO A 133 16.18 9.35 4.05
N SER A 134 16.34 9.71 5.33
CA SER A 134 16.09 8.78 6.43
C SER A 134 14.62 8.34 6.44
N VAL A 135 14.32 7.22 7.09
CA VAL A 135 12.93 6.72 7.24
C VAL A 135 12.01 7.81 7.81
N ASN A 136 12.50 8.61 8.78
CA ASN A 136 11.73 9.71 9.35
C ASN A 136 11.43 10.82 8.33
N ALA A 137 12.42 11.21 7.52
CA ALA A 137 12.22 12.19 6.47
C ALA A 137 11.20 11.68 5.43
N LEU A 138 11.29 10.41 5.03
CA LEU A 138 10.34 9.82 4.10
C LEU A 138 8.92 9.79 4.68
N VAL A 139 8.76 9.40 5.94
CA VAL A 139 7.46 9.42 6.62
C VAL A 139 6.89 10.84 6.66
N ASN A 140 7.71 11.86 6.96
CA ASN A 140 7.25 13.25 6.97
C ASN A 140 6.83 13.73 5.57
N MET A 141 7.57 13.36 4.52
CA MET A 141 7.19 13.67 3.14
C MET A 141 5.83 13.07 2.77
N VAL A 142 5.61 11.80 3.12
CA VAL A 142 4.32 11.12 2.89
C VAL A 142 3.20 11.84 3.64
N LEU A 143 3.40 12.13 4.93
CA LEU A 143 2.38 12.80 5.74
C LEU A 143 2.03 14.18 5.18
N MET A 144 3.03 14.98 4.78
CA MET A 144 2.81 16.28 4.17
C MET A 144 1.97 16.19 2.89
N GLN A 145 2.25 15.21 2.01
CA GLN A 145 1.45 15.00 0.79
C GLN A 145 -0.01 14.64 1.12
N LEU A 146 -0.22 13.80 2.14
CA LEU A 146 -1.56 13.42 2.58
C LEU A 146 -2.32 14.59 3.23
N GLU A 147 -1.64 15.45 3.97
CA GLU A 147 -2.22 16.66 4.59
C GLU A 147 -2.64 17.67 3.52
N VAL A 148 -1.76 17.96 2.56
CA VAL A 148 -2.06 18.89 1.45
C VAL A 148 -3.23 18.41 0.60
N ALA A 149 -3.37 17.09 0.44
CA ALA A 149 -4.50 16.49 -0.27
C ALA A 149 -5.79 16.37 0.57
N GLY A 150 -5.78 16.80 1.84
CA GLY A 150 -6.93 16.71 2.74
C GLY A 150 -7.31 15.28 3.15
N ILE A 151 -6.40 14.31 2.97
CA ILE A 151 -6.64 12.89 3.25
C ILE A 151 -6.43 12.57 4.74
N VAL A 152 -5.49 13.29 5.36
CA VAL A 152 -5.30 13.29 6.81
C VAL A 152 -5.41 14.72 7.32
N PRO A 153 -5.94 14.94 8.54
CA PRO A 153 -6.06 16.27 9.10
C PRO A 153 -4.67 16.90 9.25
N SER A 154 -4.55 18.19 8.91
CA SER A 154 -3.33 18.96 9.10
C SER A 154 -2.96 18.95 10.57
N THR A 155 -1.84 18.34 10.92
CA THR A 155 -1.41 18.21 12.31
C THR A 155 -0.80 19.53 12.79
N SER A 156 -1.61 20.58 12.91
CA SER A 156 -1.17 21.85 13.50
C SER A 156 -1.17 21.69 15.03
N GLY A 157 -0.05 21.20 15.58
CA GLY A 157 0.28 21.27 17.00
C GLY A 157 -0.32 20.20 17.91
N ALA A 158 0.34 19.04 18.02
CA ALA A 158 0.49 18.25 19.26
C ALA A 158 1.29 16.98 18.95
N VAL A 159 2.57 16.97 19.33
CA VAL A 159 3.28 15.71 19.60
C VAL A 159 2.96 15.40 21.06
N PRO A 160 2.21 14.35 21.42
CA PRO A 160 2.27 13.85 22.79
C PRO A 160 3.70 13.36 23.00
N GLY A 161 4.40 14.04 23.91
CA GLY A 161 5.81 13.82 24.18
C GLY A 161 6.10 12.36 24.46
N VAL A 162 7.06 11.80 23.74
CA VAL A 162 7.90 10.75 24.28
C VAL A 162 8.98 11.48 25.07
N PRO A 163 8.99 11.45 26.42
CA PRO A 163 10.08 12.05 27.17
C PRO A 163 11.38 11.32 26.83
N ASP A 164 12.37 12.11 26.44
CA ASP A 164 13.74 11.71 26.17
C ASP A 164 14.47 11.53 27.52
N SER A 165 14.11 10.48 28.26
CA SER A 165 14.85 10.01 29.45
C SER A 165 14.35 8.66 29.95
N ALA A 166 14.85 7.56 29.38
CA ALA A 166 14.85 6.26 30.03
C ALA A 166 16.03 5.39 29.55
N LEU A 167 17.24 5.94 29.71
CA LEU A 167 18.47 5.16 29.83
C LEU A 167 18.97 5.36 31.26
N ALA A 168 18.51 4.53 32.21
CA ALA A 168 19.25 4.15 33.43
C ALA A 168 18.44 3.13 34.26
N GLU A 169 19.08 1.98 34.50
CA GLU A 169 18.94 1.06 35.65
C GLU A 169 17.57 0.45 36.03
N VAL A 170 17.39 -0.83 35.70
CA VAL A 170 16.90 -1.84 36.66
C VAL A 170 17.63 -3.17 36.41
N ALA A 171 18.41 -3.63 37.39
CA ALA A 171 18.98 -4.98 37.46
C ALA A 171 18.05 -5.90 38.30
N PRO A 172 18.26 -7.24 38.31
CA PRO A 172 17.28 -8.20 37.82
C PRO A 172 16.35 -8.76 38.90
N THR A 173 15.15 -9.19 38.52
CA THR A 173 14.41 -10.21 39.27
C THR A 173 13.94 -11.28 38.29
N VAL A 174 14.35 -12.51 38.62
CA VAL A 174 14.10 -13.75 37.89
C VAL A 174 12.62 -14.13 38.01
N ALA A 175 11.93 -14.24 36.88
CA ALA A 175 10.70 -15.04 36.75
C ALA A 175 10.56 -15.50 35.30
N GLN A 176 10.18 -16.76 35.15
CA GLN A 176 10.35 -17.60 33.96
C GLN A 176 9.29 -17.34 32.88
N GLY A 177 9.74 -17.42 31.62
CA GLY A 177 9.05 -18.12 30.54
C GLY A 177 7.78 -17.50 29.98
N GLN A 178 7.92 -16.73 28.88
CA GLN A 178 7.12 -16.88 27.65
C GLN A 178 7.67 -15.91 26.59
N ASP A 179 8.23 -16.50 25.53
CA ASP A 179 8.87 -15.80 24.42
C ASP A 179 7.82 -15.07 23.56
N VAL A 180 7.84 -13.73 23.60
CA VAL A 180 7.15 -12.88 22.63
C VAL A 180 8.23 -12.24 21.75
N PRO A 181 8.32 -12.55 20.44
CA PRO A 181 9.37 -12.01 19.60
C PRO A 181 9.12 -10.51 19.35
N ARG A 182 10.16 -9.72 19.65
CA ARG A 182 10.23 -8.27 19.50
C ARG A 182 10.07 -7.86 18.04
N GLU A 183 9.04 -7.06 17.75
CA GLU A 183 8.78 -6.48 16.43
C GLU A 183 9.86 -5.46 16.04
N GLY A 184 10.95 -5.95 15.42
CA GLY A 184 11.84 -5.13 14.62
C GLY A 184 11.11 -4.70 13.35
N GLY A 185 10.66 -3.45 13.30
CA GLY A 185 10.02 -2.86 12.12
C GLY A 185 10.89 -3.07 10.88
N ARG A 186 10.50 -4.04 10.03
CA ARG A 186 11.25 -4.40 8.83
C ARG A 186 11.15 -3.25 7.85
N LEU A 187 12.31 -2.70 7.51
CA LEU A 187 12.45 -1.70 6.47
C LEU A 187 11.80 -2.22 5.18
N ILE A 188 10.91 -1.40 4.62
CA ILE A 188 10.37 -1.49 3.26
C ILE A 188 11.50 -1.81 2.28
N SER A 189 11.63 -3.11 1.99
CA SER A 189 12.74 -3.73 1.27
C SER A 189 12.35 -4.07 -0.17
N SER A 190 11.21 -3.58 -0.63
CA SER A 190 10.77 -3.60 -2.03
C SER A 190 10.04 -2.29 -2.32
N ASN A 191 9.90 -1.96 -3.61
CA ASN A 191 8.85 -1.03 -4.03
C ASN A 191 7.53 -1.52 -3.42
N SER A 192 6.97 -0.74 -2.50
CA SER A 192 5.76 -1.08 -1.75
C SER A 192 4.74 0.01 -2.01
N ALA A 193 3.48 -0.39 -2.21
CA ALA A 193 2.39 0.53 -2.05
C ALA A 193 2.03 0.57 -0.55
N SER A 194 2.08 1.75 0.05
CA SER A 194 1.49 1.97 1.37
C SER A 194 0.09 2.54 1.17
N ILE A 195 -0.91 1.83 1.65
CA ILE A 195 -2.31 2.24 1.54
C ILE A 195 -2.73 2.86 2.86
N SER A 196 -3.23 4.10 2.81
CA SER A 196 -3.94 4.72 3.92
C SER A 196 -5.42 4.67 3.59
N VAL A 197 -6.20 3.83 4.28
CA VAL A 197 -7.66 3.78 4.09
C VAL A 197 -8.28 4.94 4.86
N PRO A 198 -9.08 5.83 4.24
CA PRO A 198 -9.69 6.95 4.95
C PRO A 198 -10.56 6.45 6.12
N ASN A 199 -10.67 7.28 7.17
CA ASN A 199 -11.40 6.93 8.40
C ASN A 199 -12.93 7.06 8.24
N SER A 200 -13.39 7.49 7.06
CA SER A 200 -14.78 7.81 6.78
C SER A 200 -15.05 7.50 5.31
N ALA A 201 -16.19 6.88 5.02
CA ALA A 201 -16.71 6.72 3.66
C ALA A 201 -16.66 8.08 2.93
N PRO A 202 -16.32 8.13 1.62
CA PRO A 202 -16.44 9.37 0.87
C PRO A 202 -17.90 9.81 0.92
N ASN A 203 -18.13 10.87 1.68
CA ASN A 203 -19.40 11.57 1.71
C ASN A 203 -19.69 12.01 0.27
N ARG A 204 -20.79 11.49 -0.29
CA ARG A 204 -21.56 11.99 -1.45
C ARG A 204 -20.79 12.85 -2.45
N TRP A 205 -20.55 12.27 -3.63
CA TRP A 205 -20.50 13.04 -4.86
C TRP A 205 -21.79 13.87 -5.01
N PRO A 206 -21.74 15.14 -5.44
CA PRO A 206 -22.95 15.92 -5.64
C PRO A 206 -23.79 15.31 -6.77
N ASN A 207 -25.08 15.12 -6.50
CA ASN A 207 -26.11 14.78 -7.47
C ASN A 207 -26.05 15.76 -8.65
N HIS A 208 -25.54 15.33 -9.80
CA HIS A 208 -26.08 15.82 -11.06
C HIS A 208 -27.34 15.01 -11.35
N ARG A 209 -28.49 15.53 -10.89
CA ARG A 209 -29.76 15.19 -11.52
C ARG A 209 -29.79 15.87 -12.89
N PRO A 210 -30.09 15.18 -14.00
CA PRO A 210 -30.56 15.89 -15.18
C PRO A 210 -31.93 16.47 -14.83
N ASN A 211 -32.02 17.80 -14.88
CA ASN A 211 -33.27 18.52 -14.74
C ASN A 211 -34.09 18.23 -16.01
N SER A 212 -35.17 17.47 -15.88
CA SER A 212 -36.29 17.51 -16.81
C SER A 212 -36.95 18.88 -16.68
N ASP A 213 -37.37 19.44 -17.82
CA ASP A 213 -38.14 20.68 -18.00
C ASP A 213 -37.32 21.91 -18.40
N ASP A 214 -37.07 22.03 -19.71
CA ASP A 214 -37.09 23.31 -20.43
C ASP A 214 -37.79 23.09 -21.79
N PRO A 215 -39.01 23.63 -21.99
CA PRO A 215 -39.75 23.55 -23.25
C PRO A 215 -39.65 24.88 -24.01
N GLU A 216 -38.70 25.04 -24.94
CA GLU A 216 -38.81 26.05 -26.00
C GLU A 216 -37.73 25.90 -27.08
N SER A 217 -38.08 25.26 -28.20
CA SER A 217 -37.74 25.80 -29.53
C SER A 217 -38.63 25.16 -30.57
N ALA A 218 -39.73 25.85 -30.88
CA ALA A 218 -40.56 25.58 -32.03
C ALA A 218 -39.99 26.33 -33.25
N ALA A 219 -39.70 25.60 -34.32
CA ALA A 219 -39.77 26.06 -35.72
C ALA A 219 -39.83 24.79 -36.60
N SER A 220 -41.01 24.31 -37.02
CA SER A 220 -41.71 24.69 -38.28
C SER A 220 -40.86 24.31 -39.51
N VAL A 221 -41.19 23.36 -40.40
CA VAL A 221 -42.26 23.26 -41.43
C VAL A 221 -41.92 22.00 -42.31
N PRO A 222 -42.77 21.35 -43.15
CA PRO A 222 -44.08 20.67 -43.03
C PRO A 222 -44.03 19.18 -43.53
N PRO A 223 -45.15 18.44 -43.71
CA PRO A 223 -45.14 16.98 -43.92
C PRO A 223 -45.46 16.48 -45.35
N ALA A 224 -45.25 15.16 -45.50
CA ALA A 224 -45.86 14.18 -46.41
C ALA A 224 -45.41 14.13 -47.89
N HIS A 225 -44.94 12.96 -48.32
CA HIS A 225 -45.66 12.15 -49.31
C HIS A 225 -45.11 10.71 -49.42
N ASP A 226 -46.06 9.77 -49.49
CA ASP A 226 -45.94 8.34 -49.78
C ASP A 226 -45.24 8.03 -51.12
N ALA A 227 -44.44 6.95 -51.09
CA ALA A 227 -44.34 5.82 -52.06
C ALA A 227 -44.04 6.10 -53.56
N PRO A 228 -43.61 5.09 -54.36
CA PRO A 228 -43.45 3.65 -54.09
C PRO A 228 -42.01 3.12 -53.98
#